data_AF-A0A351G8R5-F1
#
_entry.id   AF-A0A351G8R5-F1
#
_cell.length_a   1.000
_cell.length_b   1.000
_cell.length_c   1.000
_cell.angle_alpha   90.00
_cell.angle_beta   90.00
_cell.angle_gamma   90.00
#
_symmetry.space_group_name_H-M   'P 1'
#
loop_
_entity.id
_entity.type
_entity.pdbx_description
1 polymer ?
#
loop_
_entity_poly.entity_id
_entity_poly.type
_entity_poly.pdbx_seq_one_letter_code
_entity_poly.pdbx_strand_id
1 'polypeptide(L)'
;METVNYTLLIVILHNLEHLPDLLEAWKVAGIPGITLLPSSGGFEAARQLQRSGLAGLLSVFEHSSPPQRTLMSLIDNPETLAVAISEAERVVGGFGRPRSGILFTLPVGQALGLQKWGNTSSLESEAKAQNRDKKIPDKSSSNLLGWFEEEVREMHGTKTLAGWRKKRSQCIATTFKSFLNQPTVVTVDTPLNEV
;
A
#
# COMPACT_ATOMS: atom_id res chain seq x y z
N MET A 1 -19.70 -12.22 14.13
CA MET A 1 -18.55 -12.25 13.21
C MET A 1 -17.44 -11.49 13.91
N GLU A 2 -16.31 -12.14 14.23
CA GLU A 2 -15.12 -11.41 14.67
C GLU A 2 -14.72 -10.44 13.56
N THR A 3 -14.71 -9.15 13.87
CA THR A 3 -14.13 -8.14 12.98
C THR A 3 -12.62 -8.30 13.07
N VAL A 4 -12.02 -8.94 12.06
CA VAL A 4 -10.56 -8.93 11.90
C VAL A 4 -10.15 -7.47 11.69
N ASN A 5 -9.45 -6.90 12.66
CA ASN A 5 -8.99 -5.52 12.60
C ASN A 5 -7.62 -5.49 11.94
N TYR A 6 -7.58 -5.12 10.67
CA TYR A 6 -6.32 -4.93 9.96
C TYR A 6 -5.64 -3.65 10.44
N THR A 7 -4.32 -3.73 10.61
CA THR A 7 -3.48 -2.60 10.94
C THR A 7 -2.38 -2.48 9.90
N LEU A 8 -2.29 -1.32 9.27
CA LEU A 8 -1.19 -0.97 8.39
C LEU A 8 -0.04 -0.45 9.24
N LEU A 9 1.04 -1.21 9.31
CA LEU A 9 2.30 -0.78 9.88
C LEU A 9 3.10 -0.02 8.82
N ILE A 10 3.56 1.19 9.17
CA ILE A 10 4.37 2.04 8.31
C ILE A 10 5.68 2.36 9.03
N VAL A 11 6.80 2.13 8.34
CA VAL A 11 8.14 2.48 8.82
C VAL A 11 8.82 3.37 7.78
N ILE A 12 9.09 4.61 8.15
CA ILE A 12 9.95 5.52 7.38
C ILE A 12 11.38 5.27 7.86
N LEU A 13 12.14 4.48 7.11
CA LEU A 13 13.51 4.13 7.42
C LEU A 13 14.48 5.15 6.83
N HIS A 14 15.19 5.87 7.70
CA HIS A 14 16.14 6.91 7.29
C HIS A 14 17.54 6.37 6.98
N ASN A 15 18.06 5.42 7.76
CA ASN A 15 19.34 4.76 7.48
C ASN A 15 19.10 3.42 6.77
N LEU A 16 19.50 3.32 5.51
CA LEU A 16 19.31 2.12 4.68
C LEU A 16 20.23 0.96 5.05
N GLU A 17 21.28 1.18 5.86
CA GLU A 17 22.12 0.09 6.37
C GLU A 17 21.32 -0.91 7.23
N HIS A 18 20.25 -0.45 7.87
CA HIS A 18 19.35 -1.30 8.64
C HIS A 18 18.35 -2.09 7.78
N LEU A 19 18.22 -1.76 6.50
CA LEU A 19 17.18 -2.34 5.65
C LEU A 19 17.33 -3.87 5.47
N PRO A 20 18.51 -4.42 5.17
CA PRO A 20 18.66 -5.88 5.04
C PRO A 20 18.29 -6.62 6.32
N ASP A 21 18.82 -6.17 7.46
CA ASP A 21 18.58 -6.78 8.78
C ASP A 21 17.11 -6.70 9.18
N LEU A 22 16.44 -5.58 8.86
CA LEU A 22 15.02 -5.39 9.13
C LEU A 22 14.16 -6.35 8.31
N LEU A 23 14.45 -6.48 7.01
CA LEU A 23 13.73 -7.40 6.13
C LEU A 23 13.95 -8.86 6.53
N GLU A 24 15.16 -9.21 6.96
CA GLU A 24 15.49 -10.55 7.46
C GLU A 24 14.76 -10.85 8.77
N ALA A 25 14.85 -9.95 9.76
CA ALA A 25 14.14 -10.08 11.03
C ALA A 25 12.64 -10.25 10.82
N TRP A 26 12.05 -9.44 9.93
CA TRP A 26 10.63 -9.52 9.63
C TRP A 26 10.22 -10.79 8.90
N LYS A 27 11.07 -11.28 7.98
CA LYS A 27 10.87 -12.57 7.32
C LYS A 27 10.91 -13.73 8.32
N VAL A 28 11.88 -13.75 9.23
CA VAL A 28 12.02 -14.79 10.27
C VAL A 28 10.85 -14.75 11.24
N ALA A 29 10.37 -13.56 11.60
CA ALA A 29 9.19 -13.35 12.44
C ALA A 29 7.85 -13.69 11.74
N GLY A 30 7.86 -14.03 10.45
CA GLY A 30 6.66 -14.40 9.71
C GLY A 30 5.74 -13.21 9.39
N ILE A 31 6.28 -11.99 9.32
CA ILE A 31 5.50 -10.78 9.02
C ILE A 31 5.04 -10.83 7.56
N PRO A 32 3.73 -10.58 7.30
CA PRO A 32 3.18 -10.65 5.95
C PRO A 32 3.82 -9.63 5.01
N GLY A 33 3.70 -9.91 3.70
CA GLY A 33 4.41 -9.22 2.62
C GLY A 33 4.59 -7.71 2.82
N ILE A 34 5.80 -7.24 2.54
CA ILE A 34 6.23 -5.86 2.78
C ILE A 34 6.29 -5.15 1.43
N THR A 35 5.63 -3.99 1.33
CA THR A 35 5.80 -3.07 0.21
C THR A 35 6.86 -2.05 0.56
N LEU A 36 7.83 -1.84 -0.32
CA LEU A 36 8.89 -0.85 -0.15
C LEU A 36 8.75 0.25 -1.19
N LEU A 37 8.67 1.50 -0.73
CA LEU A 37 8.62 2.69 -1.56
C LEU A 37 9.88 3.54 -1.36
N PRO A 38 10.57 3.95 -2.45
CA PRO A 38 11.54 5.03 -2.38
C PRO A 38 10.85 6.30 -1.90
N SER A 39 11.45 7.01 -0.94
CA SER A 39 10.87 8.26 -0.41
C SER A 39 11.96 9.28 -0.08
N SER A 40 11.58 10.54 0.13
CA SER A 40 12.47 11.62 0.56
C SER A 40 11.78 12.49 1.60
N GLY A 41 12.51 12.92 2.61
CA GLY A 41 11.98 13.75 3.69
C GLY A 41 11.77 15.19 3.23
N GLY A 42 10.68 15.81 3.70
CA GLY A 42 10.35 17.21 3.34
C GLY A 42 11.45 18.21 3.73
N PHE A 43 12.18 17.96 4.82
CA PHE A 43 13.32 18.79 5.22
C PHE A 43 14.44 18.79 4.17
N GLU A 44 14.81 17.62 3.64
CA GLU A 44 15.84 17.52 2.60
C GLU A 44 15.34 18.11 1.27
N ALA A 45 14.06 17.91 0.94
CA ALA A 45 13.44 18.54 -0.23
C ALA A 45 13.48 20.08 -0.14
N ALA A 46 13.11 20.66 1.00
CA ALA A 46 13.15 22.09 1.25
C ALA A 46 14.59 22.64 1.21
N ARG A 47 15.54 21.91 1.80
CA ARG A 47 16.96 22.27 1.78
C ARG A 47 17.52 22.29 0.35
N GLN A 48 17.17 21.31 -0.49
CA GLN A 48 17.60 21.27 -1.89
C GLN A 48 16.96 22.39 -2.71
N LEU A 49 15.69 22.69 -2.45
CA LEU A 49 15.00 23.85 -3.04
C LEU A 49 15.70 25.17 -2.68
N GLN A 50 16.09 25.37 -1.42
CA GLN A 50 16.81 26.56 -0.99
C GLN A 50 18.22 26.67 -1.61
N ARG A 51 18.92 25.54 -1.78
CA ARG A 51 20.30 25.52 -2.31
C ARG A 51 20.39 25.67 -3.82
N SER A 52 19.45 25.07 -4.56
CA SER A 52 19.57 24.91 -6.01
C SER A 52 18.25 25.16 -6.75
N GLY A 53 17.28 25.79 -6.10
CA GLY A 53 15.98 26.11 -6.70
C GLY A 53 15.20 24.86 -7.11
N LEU A 54 14.29 25.05 -8.08
CA LEU A 54 13.43 23.97 -8.58
C LEU A 54 14.23 22.79 -9.15
N ALA A 55 15.39 23.05 -9.78
CA ALA A 55 16.27 21.99 -10.28
C ALA A 55 16.81 21.11 -9.14
N GLY A 56 17.16 21.71 -8.00
CA GLY A 56 17.55 20.97 -6.79
C GLY A 56 16.42 20.10 -6.25
N LEU A 57 15.19 20.61 -6.23
CA LEU A 57 14.02 19.84 -5.79
C LEU A 57 13.72 18.67 -6.73
N LEU A 58 13.73 18.89 -8.04
CA LEU A 58 13.51 17.82 -9.04
C LEU A 58 14.56 16.72 -8.90
N SER A 59 15.82 17.09 -8.62
CA SER A 59 16.88 16.12 -8.39
C SER A 59 16.52 15.14 -7.27
N VAL A 60 15.88 15.55 -6.18
CA VAL A 60 15.47 14.67 -5.07
C VAL A 60 14.56 13.52 -5.52
N PHE A 61 13.80 13.73 -6.59
CA PHE A 61 12.92 12.73 -7.20
C PHE A 61 13.60 11.93 -8.32
N GLU A 62 14.63 12.50 -8.96
CA GLU A 62 15.39 11.86 -10.04
C GLU A 62 16.53 10.97 -9.53
N HIS A 63 16.93 11.09 -8.26
CA HIS A 63 17.98 10.23 -7.69
C HIS A 63 17.53 8.77 -7.73
N SER A 64 18.32 7.93 -8.41
CA SER A 64 18.10 6.48 -8.54
C SER A 64 18.18 5.72 -7.20
N SER A 65 18.63 6.38 -6.14
CA SER A 65 18.63 5.87 -4.77
C SER A 65 18.31 7.01 -3.80
N PRO A 66 17.03 7.28 -3.55
CA PRO A 66 16.68 8.26 -2.54
C PRO A 66 17.14 7.77 -1.16
N PRO A 67 17.46 8.68 -0.23
CA PRO A 67 18.22 8.35 0.98
C PRO A 67 17.40 7.57 2.01
N GLN A 68 16.07 7.50 1.86
CA GLN A 68 15.18 6.82 2.79
C GLN A 68 14.25 5.83 2.06
N ARG A 69 13.66 4.91 2.81
CA ARG A 69 12.64 3.97 2.32
C ARG A 69 11.43 4.02 3.24
N THR A 70 10.24 3.99 2.64
CA THR A 70 9.01 3.75 3.38
C THR A 70 8.63 2.28 3.21
N LEU A 71 8.59 1.54 4.31
CA LEU A 71 8.14 0.16 4.36
C LEU A 71 6.70 0.14 4.87
N MET A 72 5.88 -0.70 4.25
CA MET A 72 4.48 -0.87 4.57
C MET A 72 4.15 -2.36 4.67
N SER A 73 3.55 -2.79 5.76
CA SER A 73 3.03 -4.16 5.90
C SER A 73 1.64 -4.10 6.54
N LEU A 74 0.72 -4.88 5.98
CA LEU A 74 -0.65 -4.97 6.47
C LEU A 74 -0.78 -6.21 7.34
N ILE A 75 -1.16 -6.02 8.60
CA ILE A 75 -1.14 -7.06 9.63
C ILE A 75 -2.57 -7.28 10.15
N ASP A 76 -2.98 -8.54 10.23
CA ASP A 76 -4.36 -8.95 10.56
C ASP A 76 -4.57 -9.30 12.04
N ASN A 77 -3.49 -9.33 12.85
CA ASN A 77 -3.56 -9.69 14.26
C ASN A 77 -2.57 -8.88 15.13
N PRO A 78 -2.94 -8.59 16.39
CA PRO A 78 -2.16 -7.70 17.27
C PRO A 78 -0.82 -8.30 17.73
N GLU A 79 -0.72 -9.62 17.87
CA GLU A 79 0.51 -10.30 18.30
C GLU A 79 1.62 -10.14 17.26
N THR A 80 1.29 -10.38 15.97
CA THR A 80 2.23 -10.16 14.85
C THR A 80 2.62 -8.69 14.73
N LEU A 81 1.68 -7.77 14.99
CA LEU A 81 1.98 -6.34 14.99
C LEU A 81 2.99 -5.98 16.09
N ALA A 82 2.80 -6.51 17.31
CA ALA A 82 3.72 -6.26 18.42
C ALA A 82 5.13 -6.79 18.12
N VAL A 83 5.23 -8.00 17.55
CA VAL A 83 6.52 -8.57 17.11
C VAL A 83 7.16 -7.70 16.02
N ALA A 84 6.39 -7.25 15.03
CA ALA A 84 6.88 -6.39 13.96
C ALA A 84 7.46 -5.07 14.46
N ILE A 85 6.78 -4.43 15.42
CA ILE A 85 7.24 -3.19 16.07
C ILE A 85 8.51 -3.47 16.87
N SER A 86 8.54 -4.54 17.66
CA SER A 86 9.69 -4.89 18.50
C SER A 86 10.94 -5.19 17.67
N GLU A 87 10.81 -5.96 16.59
CA GLU A 87 11.93 -6.24 15.68
C GLU A 87 12.42 -4.97 14.97
N ALA A 88 11.51 -4.08 14.56
CA ALA A 88 11.89 -2.81 13.96
C ALA A 88 12.65 -1.91 14.95
N GLU A 89 12.16 -1.79 16.19
CA GLU A 89 12.85 -1.06 17.25
C GLU A 89 14.22 -1.64 17.55
N ARG A 90 14.34 -2.98 17.64
CA ARG A 90 15.59 -3.67 17.90
C ARG A 90 16.63 -3.41 16.80
N VAL A 91 16.24 -3.54 15.54
CA VAL A 91 17.14 -3.39 14.38
C VAL A 91 17.60 -1.94 14.21
N VAL A 92 16.68 -0.98 14.34
CA VAL A 92 16.99 0.46 14.20
C VAL A 92 17.66 1.03 15.47
N GLY A 93 17.60 0.30 16.59
CA GLY A 93 18.07 0.75 17.89
C GLY A 93 17.16 1.80 18.54
N GLY A 94 15.87 1.80 18.18
CA GLY A 94 14.83 2.68 18.69
C GLY A 94 14.56 3.92 17.82
N PHE A 95 13.29 4.35 17.81
CA PHE A 95 12.80 5.48 17.01
C PHE A 95 12.82 6.83 17.74
N GLY A 96 13.25 6.88 19.01
CA GLY A 96 13.27 8.10 19.83
C GLY A 96 14.45 9.05 19.56
N ARG A 97 15.26 8.79 18.53
CA ARG A 97 16.50 9.54 18.26
C ARG A 97 16.38 10.35 16.97
N PRO A 98 17.16 11.43 16.81
CA PRO A 98 17.26 12.10 15.52
C PRO A 98 17.70 11.10 14.44
N ARG A 99 17.09 11.16 13.25
CA ARG A 99 17.45 10.34 12.08
C ARG A 99 17.28 8.81 12.24
N SER A 100 16.59 8.31 13.27
CA SER A 100 16.23 6.89 13.36
C SER A 100 15.06 6.50 12.46
N GLY A 101 14.36 7.47 11.85
CA GLY A 101 13.13 7.21 11.10
C GLY A 101 11.88 7.37 11.95
N ILE A 102 10.74 6.93 11.44
CA ILE A 102 9.44 7.02 12.10
C ILE A 102 8.68 5.69 11.92
N LEU A 103 8.11 5.16 12.99
CA LEU A 103 7.20 4.02 12.94
C LEU A 103 5.83 4.45 13.43
N PHE A 104 4.78 4.10 12.70
CA PHE A 104 3.40 4.34 13.13
C PHE A 104 2.44 3.35 12.47
N THR A 105 1.22 3.32 12.98
CA THR A 105 0.18 2.39 12.53
C THR A 105 -1.10 3.11 12.15
N LEU A 106 -1.81 2.60 11.14
CA LEU A 106 -3.13 3.09 10.74
C LEU A 106 -4.15 1.93 10.77
N PRO A 107 -5.34 2.12 11.35
CA PRO A 107 -6.40 1.12 11.27
C PRO A 107 -6.92 1.01 9.83
N VAL A 108 -7.14 -0.22 9.37
CA VAL A 108 -7.66 -0.51 8.03
C VAL A 108 -8.97 -1.27 8.15
N GLY A 109 -10.04 -0.66 7.65
CA GLY A 109 -11.40 -1.22 7.79
C GLY A 109 -11.66 -2.43 6.89
N GLN A 110 -10.98 -2.54 5.75
CA GLN A 110 -11.15 -3.65 4.83
C GLN A 110 -9.87 -3.88 4.03
N ALA A 111 -9.55 -5.16 3.80
CA ALA A 111 -8.42 -5.56 2.99
C ALA A 111 -8.78 -6.79 2.15
N LEU A 112 -8.28 -6.83 0.91
CA LEU A 112 -8.45 -7.96 0.00
C LEU A 112 -7.06 -8.44 -0.45
N GLY A 113 -6.90 -9.74 -0.67
CA GLY A 113 -5.64 -10.31 -1.17
C GLY A 113 -4.55 -10.51 -0.12
N LEU A 114 -4.86 -10.36 1.18
CA LEU A 114 -3.99 -10.77 2.27
C LEU A 114 -3.86 -12.30 2.29
N GLN A 115 -2.81 -12.82 1.68
CA GLN A 115 -2.46 -14.24 1.72
C GLN A 115 -1.20 -14.40 2.58
N LYS A 116 -1.21 -15.30 3.56
CA LYS A 116 -0.03 -15.58 4.38
C LYS A 116 1.02 -16.28 3.51
N TRP A 117 2.16 -15.63 3.31
CA TRP A 117 3.28 -16.19 2.56
C TRP A 117 3.72 -17.49 3.24
N GLY A 118 3.60 -18.63 2.53
CA GLY A 118 3.86 -19.96 3.09
C GLY A 118 2.81 -21.01 2.73
N ASN A 119 1.57 -20.60 2.44
CA ASN A 119 0.51 -21.49 1.93
C ASN A 119 0.29 -21.37 0.43
N THR A 120 1.12 -20.60 -0.30
CA THR A 120 0.91 -20.36 -1.74
C THR A 120 0.95 -21.66 -2.52
N SER A 121 1.85 -22.60 -2.21
CA SER A 121 1.96 -23.87 -2.93
C SER A 121 0.81 -24.84 -2.62
N SER A 122 0.32 -24.89 -1.37
CA SER A 122 -0.83 -25.70 -0.97
C SER A 122 -2.14 -25.13 -1.52
N LEU A 123 -2.35 -23.82 -1.42
CA LEU A 123 -3.53 -23.14 -1.97
C LEU A 123 -3.55 -23.14 -3.49
N GLU A 124 -2.41 -23.03 -4.18
CA GLU A 124 -2.35 -23.20 -5.63
C GLU A 124 -2.71 -24.64 -6.05
N SER A 125 -2.29 -25.64 -5.28
CA SER A 125 -2.59 -27.04 -5.55
C SER A 125 -4.06 -27.36 -5.28
N GLU A 126 -4.62 -26.83 -4.19
CA GLU A 126 -6.04 -26.94 -3.84
C GLU A 126 -6.93 -26.16 -4.81
N ALA A 127 -6.55 -24.96 -5.23
CA ALA A 127 -7.25 -24.20 -6.26
C ALA A 127 -7.21 -24.94 -7.61
N LYS A 128 -6.08 -25.55 -7.98
CA LYS A 128 -5.97 -26.41 -9.19
C LYS A 128 -6.82 -27.68 -9.09
N ALA A 129 -6.93 -28.30 -7.90
CA ALA A 129 -7.76 -29.47 -7.67
C ALA A 129 -9.27 -29.14 -7.69
N GLN A 130 -9.68 -28.03 -7.06
CA GLN A 130 -11.06 -27.54 -7.06
C GLN A 130 -11.51 -26.99 -8.43
N ASN A 131 -10.56 -26.51 -9.25
CA ASN A 131 -10.81 -26.05 -10.62
C ASN A 131 -11.13 -27.19 -11.62
N ARG A 132 -10.93 -28.47 -11.28
CA ARG A 132 -11.34 -29.58 -12.15
C ARG A 132 -12.84 -29.88 -12.08
N ASP A 133 -13.50 -29.57 -10.96
CA ASP A 133 -14.91 -29.95 -10.72
C ASP A 133 -15.90 -28.77 -10.72
N LYS A 134 -15.43 -27.50 -10.74
CA LYS A 134 -16.31 -26.33 -10.84
C LYS A 134 -16.10 -25.61 -12.17
N LYS A 135 -17.21 -25.39 -12.89
CA LYS A 135 -17.30 -24.53 -14.08
C LYS A 135 -16.83 -23.12 -13.70
N ILE A 136 -15.55 -22.83 -13.94
CA ILE A 136 -14.92 -21.54 -13.62
C ILE A 136 -15.71 -20.45 -14.38
N PRO A 137 -16.29 -19.44 -13.70
CA PRO A 137 -16.92 -18.33 -14.39
C PRO A 137 -15.86 -17.60 -15.22
N ASP A 138 -16.17 -17.37 -16.49
CA ASP A 138 -15.29 -16.70 -17.45
C ASP A 138 -14.97 -15.27 -16.99
N LYS A 139 -13.82 -15.10 -16.32
CA LYS A 139 -13.26 -13.81 -15.88
C LYS A 139 -12.42 -13.14 -16.98
N SER A 140 -12.65 -13.47 -18.24
CA SER A 140 -12.04 -12.77 -19.37
C SER A 140 -12.48 -11.30 -19.39
N SER A 141 -11.64 -10.46 -20.00
CA SER A 141 -11.96 -9.04 -20.24
C SER A 141 -13.30 -8.83 -20.96
N SER A 142 -13.77 -9.83 -21.71
CA SER A 142 -15.06 -9.86 -22.40
C SER A 142 -16.29 -9.88 -21.47
N ASN A 143 -16.17 -10.29 -20.22
CA ASN A 143 -17.31 -10.44 -19.29
C ASN A 143 -17.16 -9.68 -17.96
N LEU A 144 -16.24 -8.71 -17.89
CA LEU A 144 -16.00 -7.93 -16.67
C LEU A 144 -17.26 -7.26 -16.11
N LEU A 145 -18.14 -6.79 -17.00
CA LEU A 145 -19.42 -6.17 -16.64
C LEU A 145 -20.33 -7.11 -15.85
N GLY A 146 -20.52 -8.34 -16.33
CA GLY A 146 -21.38 -9.32 -15.66
C GLY A 146 -20.88 -9.65 -14.26
N TRP A 147 -19.56 -9.76 -14.11
CA TRP A 147 -18.92 -9.99 -12.81
C TRP A 147 -19.12 -8.83 -11.84
N PHE A 148 -18.83 -7.59 -12.24
CA PHE A 148 -19.04 -6.43 -11.36
C PHE A 148 -20.50 -6.31 -10.92
N GLU A 149 -21.45 -6.63 -11.79
CA GLU A 149 -22.87 -6.62 -11.44
C GLU A 149 -23.23 -7.71 -10.43
N GLU A 150 -22.67 -8.91 -10.58
CA GLU A 150 -22.85 -10.03 -9.66
C GLU A 150 -22.25 -9.74 -8.28
N GLU A 151 -21.05 -9.16 -8.24
CA GLU A 151 -20.35 -8.77 -7.02
C GLU A 151 -21.04 -7.62 -6.28
N VAL A 152 -21.48 -6.57 -6.98
CA VAL A 152 -22.27 -5.48 -6.39
C VAL A 152 -23.62 -5.99 -5.86
N ARG A 153 -24.23 -6.96 -6.55
CA ARG A 153 -25.47 -7.61 -6.09
C ARG A 153 -25.25 -8.40 -4.81
N GLU A 154 -24.17 -9.17 -4.73
CA GLU A 154 -23.82 -9.99 -3.57
C GLU A 154 -23.48 -9.13 -2.36
N MET A 155 -22.64 -8.11 -2.52
CA MET A 155 -22.18 -7.27 -1.41
C MET A 155 -23.18 -6.21 -0.96
N HIS A 156 -23.97 -5.66 -1.90
CA HIS A 156 -24.75 -4.45 -1.64
C HIS A 156 -26.23 -4.58 -2.02
N GLY A 157 -26.66 -5.75 -2.46
CA GLY A 157 -28.05 -6.06 -2.77
C GLY A 157 -28.57 -5.48 -4.09
N THR A 158 -29.76 -5.92 -4.47
CA THR A 158 -30.37 -5.64 -5.79
C THR A 158 -30.74 -4.17 -6.00
N LYS A 159 -31.07 -3.43 -4.94
CA LYS A 159 -31.39 -1.99 -5.01
C LYS A 159 -30.17 -1.15 -5.40
N THR A 160 -29.00 -1.47 -4.84
CA THR A 160 -27.74 -0.77 -5.13
C THR A 160 -27.30 -1.03 -6.56
N LEU A 161 -27.44 -2.27 -7.03
CA LEU A 161 -27.18 -2.65 -8.42
C LEU A 161 -28.02 -1.84 -9.43
N ALA A 162 -29.32 -1.67 -9.16
CA ALA A 162 -30.22 -0.91 -10.04
C ALA A 162 -29.81 0.57 -10.16
N GLY A 163 -29.40 1.19 -9.04
CA GLY A 163 -28.86 2.55 -9.03
C GLY A 163 -27.52 2.66 -9.77
N TRP A 164 -26.65 1.68 -9.59
CA TRP A 164 -25.34 1.60 -10.26
C TRP A 164 -25.47 1.48 -11.78
N ARG A 165 -26.35 0.59 -12.27
CA ARG A 165 -26.67 0.46 -13.72
C ARG A 165 -27.09 1.80 -14.33
N LYS A 166 -27.98 2.53 -13.65
CA LYS A 166 -28.48 3.83 -14.12
C LYS A 166 -27.39 4.91 -14.19
N LYS A 167 -26.47 4.94 -13.23
CA LYS A 167 -25.33 5.89 -13.23
C LYS A 167 -24.29 5.54 -14.30
N ARG A 168 -24.03 4.25 -14.54
CA ARG A 168 -23.06 3.79 -15.54
C ARG A 168 -23.48 4.08 -16.98
N SER A 169 -24.78 4.13 -17.27
CA SER A 169 -25.29 4.53 -18.60
C SER A 169 -25.07 6.01 -18.92
N GLN A 170 -24.54 6.82 -17.99
CA GLN A 170 -24.13 8.18 -18.28
C GLN A 170 -22.81 8.17 -19.07
N CYS A 171 -22.82 8.83 -20.23
CA CYS A 171 -21.69 8.84 -21.14
C CYS A 171 -20.50 9.58 -20.52
N ILE A 172 -19.38 8.89 -20.32
CA ILE A 172 -18.12 9.50 -19.89
C ILE A 172 -17.50 10.15 -21.13
N ALA A 173 -17.59 11.47 -21.23
CA ALA A 173 -17.14 12.22 -22.41
C ALA A 173 -15.61 12.33 -22.55
N THR A 174 -14.82 11.91 -21.55
CA THR A 174 -13.36 12.02 -21.61
C THR A 174 -12.70 10.92 -20.79
N THR A 175 -12.06 9.97 -21.47
CA THR A 175 -11.14 9.00 -20.87
C THR A 175 -9.73 9.54 -21.03
N PHE A 176 -9.03 9.80 -19.93
CA PHE A 176 -7.60 10.14 -19.97
C PHE A 176 -6.84 9.00 -20.66
N LYS A 177 -6.20 9.28 -21.80
CA LYS A 177 -5.53 8.28 -22.65
C LYS A 177 -4.16 7.82 -22.14
N SER A 178 -3.62 8.45 -21.09
CA SER A 178 -2.29 8.13 -20.57
C SER A 178 -2.30 8.13 -19.05
N PHE A 179 -1.79 7.05 -18.44
CA PHE A 179 -1.36 7.06 -17.05
C PHE A 179 -0.20 8.04 -16.92
N LEU A 180 -0.46 9.23 -16.37
CA LEU A 180 0.58 10.19 -16.00
C LEU A 180 1.27 9.67 -14.73
N ASN A 181 2.23 8.76 -14.90
CA ASN A 181 3.19 8.39 -13.85
C ASN A 181 4.33 9.44 -13.74
N GLN A 182 4.09 10.68 -14.14
CA GLN A 182 5.04 11.76 -13.89
C GLN A 182 4.79 12.35 -12.50
N PRO A 183 5.83 12.64 -11.71
CA PRO A 183 5.67 13.31 -10.43
C PRO A 183 4.91 14.62 -10.65
N THR A 184 3.69 14.69 -10.14
CA THR A 184 2.87 15.90 -10.19
C THR A 184 3.13 16.67 -8.91
N VAL A 185 3.93 17.72 -8.99
CA VAL A 185 4.08 18.67 -7.89
C VAL A 185 2.80 19.50 -7.82
N VAL A 186 1.98 19.24 -6.81
CA VAL A 186 0.79 20.05 -6.53
C VAL A 186 1.20 21.14 -5.54
N THR A 187 1.28 22.39 -6.00
CA THR A 187 1.33 23.55 -5.12
C THR A 187 -0.07 23.80 -4.57
N VAL A 188 -0.20 23.74 -3.25
CA VAL A 188 -1.41 24.19 -2.55
C VAL A 188 -1.07 25.55 -1.94
N ASP A 189 -1.65 26.62 -2.48
CA ASP A 189 -1.62 27.94 -1.85
C ASP A 189 -2.59 27.92 -0.66
N THR A 190 -2.17 27.35 0.47
CA THR A 190 -2.84 27.59 1.74
C THR A 190 -2.07 28.69 2.48
N PRO A 191 -2.64 29.89 2.67
CA PRO A 191 -2.01 30.90 3.52
C PRO A 191 -1.88 30.35 4.94
N LEU A 192 -0.65 30.38 5.47
CA LEU A 192 -0.19 29.84 6.76
C LEU A 192 -0.73 30.59 7.99
N ASN A 193 -1.94 31.13 7.92
CA ASN A 193 -2.48 32.00 8.96
C ASN A 193 -3.43 31.25 9.92
N GLU A 194 -3.71 29.97 9.68
CA GLU A 194 -4.60 29.15 10.51
C GLU A 194 -4.08 27.73 10.72
N VAL A 195 -2.87 27.60 11.28
CA VAL A 195 -2.44 26.41 12.05
C VAL A 195 -1.73 26.87 13.32
#